data_AF-A0A7X7PU58-F1
#
_entry.id   AF-A0A7X7PU58-F1
#
_cell.length_a   1.000
_cell.length_b   1.000
_cell.length_c   1.000
_cell.angle_alpha   90.00
_cell.angle_beta   90.00
_cell.angle_gamma   90.00
#
_symmetry.space_group_name_H-M   'P 1'
#
loop_
_entity.id
_entity.type
_entity.pdbx_description
1 polymer ?
#
loop_
_entity_poly.entity_id
_entity_poly.type
_entity_poly.pdbx_seq_one_letter_code
_entity_poly.pdbx_strand_id
1 'polypeptide(L)'
;MLEAAMIWNEPNNKSHWDPEVDPGWGRFAEMAILAAQAIRAENASLPRVLGGISPIDPGFLANMQARCVLEHMDVLAVHGFPLDWNLWQIDEWPHKLAQIRAHHDKPLWVTEVGVSSFGAEEVQAWGVDRTAELLIGRTPRVYWYSLYDLPSAWEATTRHREAEGSSYYRHFYMGLLREDGSPKAALERFACHAPRLGVCQWFHFEDHR
;
A
#
# COMPACT_ATOMS: atom_id res chain seq x y z
N MET A 1 -0.23 20.76 -4.26
CA MET A 1 -1.43 20.43 -5.06
C MET A 1 -1.71 18.95 -4.85
N LEU A 2 -2.96 18.56 -4.58
CA LEU A 2 -3.33 17.14 -4.45
C LEU A 2 -3.51 16.53 -5.85
N GLU A 3 -2.93 15.35 -6.09
CA GLU A 3 -3.00 14.68 -7.40
C GLU A 3 -4.08 13.59 -7.49
N ALA A 4 -4.47 13.02 -6.36
CA ALA A 4 -5.50 12.00 -6.24
C ALA A 4 -5.98 11.93 -4.78
N ALA A 5 -7.16 11.34 -4.56
CA ALA A 5 -7.66 11.00 -3.24
C ALA A 5 -7.90 9.49 -3.15
N MET A 6 -7.24 8.84 -2.20
CA MET A 6 -7.47 7.42 -1.90
C MET A 6 -8.52 7.27 -0.82
N ILE A 7 -9.47 6.37 -1.04
CA ILE A 7 -10.57 6.11 -0.13
C ILE A 7 -10.26 4.85 0.66
N TRP A 8 -9.91 5.06 1.93
CA TRP A 8 -9.48 4.04 2.90
C TRP A 8 -8.12 3.40 2.62
N ASN A 9 -7.64 2.59 3.55
CA ASN A 9 -6.42 1.80 3.45
C ASN A 9 -6.70 0.32 3.73
N GLU A 10 -6.21 -0.59 2.88
CA GLU A 10 -6.34 -2.05 3.05
C GLU A 10 -7.72 -2.52 3.55
N PRO A 11 -8.83 -2.17 2.87
CA PRO A 11 -10.19 -2.46 3.36
C PRO A 11 -10.51 -3.96 3.48
N ASN A 12 -9.71 -4.82 2.87
CA ASN A 12 -9.82 -6.27 2.96
C ASN A 12 -8.86 -6.91 3.99
N ASN A 13 -8.16 -6.08 4.78
CA ASN A 13 -7.35 -6.52 5.91
C ASN A 13 -8.13 -6.33 7.21
N LYS A 14 -8.19 -7.38 8.04
CA LYS A 14 -8.86 -7.34 9.35
C LYS A 14 -8.34 -6.26 10.30
N SER A 15 -7.07 -5.84 10.15
CA SER A 15 -6.50 -4.75 10.96
C SER A 15 -7.06 -3.38 10.59
N HIS A 16 -7.71 -3.25 9.43
CA HIS A 16 -8.22 -1.99 8.89
C HIS A 16 -9.72 -1.99 8.67
N TRP A 17 -10.37 -3.15 8.61
CA TRP A 17 -11.81 -3.28 8.52
C TRP A 17 -12.26 -4.59 9.18
N ASP A 18 -13.17 -4.50 10.14
CA ASP A 18 -13.59 -5.67 10.93
C ASP A 18 -14.64 -6.51 10.18
N PRO A 19 -14.29 -7.74 9.74
CA PRO A 19 -15.24 -8.61 9.04
C PRO A 19 -16.30 -9.22 9.98
N GLU A 20 -16.13 -9.20 11.30
CA GLU A 20 -17.19 -9.64 12.22
C GLU A 20 -18.34 -8.61 12.25
N VAL A 21 -18.01 -7.33 12.08
CA VAL A 21 -18.98 -6.23 12.02
C VAL A 21 -19.60 -6.07 10.63
N ASP A 22 -18.81 -6.29 9.56
CA ASP A 22 -19.25 -6.12 8.17
C ASP A 22 -18.78 -7.29 7.27
N PRO A 23 -19.31 -8.51 7.48
CA PRO A 23 -18.80 -9.74 6.84
C PRO A 23 -18.91 -9.77 5.31
N GLY A 24 -19.72 -8.87 4.74
CA GLY A 24 -19.90 -8.74 3.29
C GLY A 24 -19.29 -7.47 2.69
N TRP A 25 -18.61 -6.64 3.48
CA TRP A 25 -18.15 -5.29 3.09
C TRP A 25 -19.29 -4.39 2.58
N GLY A 26 -20.51 -4.59 3.09
CA GLY A 26 -21.66 -3.79 2.68
C GLY A 26 -21.57 -2.35 3.19
N ARG A 27 -21.16 -2.19 4.46
CA ARG A 27 -20.93 -0.87 5.05
C ARG A 27 -19.73 -0.19 4.42
N PHE A 28 -18.66 -0.95 4.15
CA PHE A 28 -17.50 -0.42 3.43
C PHE A 28 -17.89 0.11 2.05
N ALA A 29 -18.67 -0.67 1.28
CA ALA A 29 -19.11 -0.27 -0.05
C ALA A 29 -19.94 1.01 -0.04
N GLU A 30 -20.90 1.13 0.89
CA GLU A 30 -21.69 2.35 1.08
C GLU A 30 -20.80 3.56 1.42
N MET A 31 -19.91 3.41 2.40
CA MET A 31 -18.97 4.46 2.81
C MET A 31 -18.08 4.90 1.63
N ALA A 32 -17.53 3.95 0.88
CA ALA A 32 -16.64 4.24 -0.24
C ALA A 32 -17.36 5.00 -1.36
N ILE A 33 -18.62 4.65 -1.65
CA ILE A 33 -19.45 5.35 -2.63
C ILE A 33 -19.75 6.78 -2.16
N LEU A 34 -20.17 6.96 -0.90
CA LEU A 34 -20.45 8.29 -0.34
C LEU A 34 -19.20 9.19 -0.35
N ALA A 35 -18.04 8.64 0.04
CA ALA A 35 -16.77 9.36 -0.01
C ALA A 35 -16.40 9.77 -1.45
N ALA A 36 -16.54 8.85 -2.42
CA ALA A 36 -16.26 9.15 -3.81
C ALA A 36 -17.21 10.21 -4.40
N GLN A 37 -18.49 10.20 -4.01
CA GLN A 37 -19.46 11.23 -4.38
C GLN A 37 -19.11 12.59 -3.77
N ALA A 38 -18.73 12.63 -2.49
CA ALA A 38 -18.31 13.85 -1.81
C ALA A 38 -17.05 14.46 -2.46
N ILE A 39 -16.02 13.63 -2.72
CA ILE A 39 -14.81 14.06 -3.42
C ILE A 39 -15.16 14.63 -4.80
N ARG A 40 -16.07 13.96 -5.54
CA ARG A 40 -16.52 14.43 -6.86
C ARG A 40 -17.26 15.77 -6.79
N ALA A 41 -18.05 16.00 -5.75
CA ALA A 41 -18.77 17.25 -5.55
C ALA A 41 -17.82 18.43 -5.31
N GLU A 42 -16.76 18.22 -4.53
CA GLU A 42 -15.74 19.23 -4.26
C GLU A 42 -14.77 19.43 -5.44
N ASN A 43 -14.34 18.33 -6.06
CA ASN A 43 -13.46 18.36 -7.22
C ASN A 43 -13.68 17.14 -8.14
N ALA A 44 -14.50 17.32 -9.18
CA ALA A 44 -14.83 16.25 -10.12
C ALA A 44 -13.62 15.70 -10.91
N SER A 45 -12.56 16.49 -11.04
CA SER A 45 -11.34 16.15 -11.78
C SER A 45 -10.30 15.39 -10.97
N LEU A 46 -10.41 15.40 -9.63
CA LEU A 46 -9.48 14.68 -8.75
C LEU A 46 -9.73 13.17 -8.88
N PRO A 47 -8.73 12.37 -9.30
CA PRO A 47 -8.85 10.93 -9.38
C PRO A 47 -9.17 10.33 -8.01
N ARG A 48 -10.19 9.46 -7.96
CA ARG A 48 -10.57 8.68 -6.80
C ARG A 48 -9.95 7.29 -6.92
N VAL A 49 -9.16 6.92 -5.92
CA VAL A 49 -8.46 5.64 -5.85
C VAL A 49 -9.15 4.77 -4.81
N LEU A 50 -9.54 3.55 -5.17
CA LEU A 50 -9.96 2.58 -4.15
C LEU A 50 -8.75 2.23 -3.29
N GLY A 51 -8.92 2.27 -1.96
CA GLY A 51 -7.87 1.93 -0.98
C GLY A 51 -7.11 0.68 -1.36
N GLY A 52 -5.77 0.76 -1.29
CA GLY A 52 -4.92 -0.31 -1.75
C GLY A 52 -5.19 -1.62 -1.01
N ILE A 53 -5.51 -2.68 -1.76
CA ILE A 53 -5.91 -3.95 -1.15
C ILE A 53 -4.69 -4.78 -0.70
N SER A 54 -4.82 -5.41 0.46
CA SER A 54 -3.82 -6.28 1.08
C SER A 54 -4.56 -7.32 1.93
N PRO A 55 -4.52 -8.61 1.58
CA PRO A 55 -3.80 -9.19 0.44
C PRO A 55 -4.34 -8.73 -0.92
N ILE A 56 -3.57 -8.94 -1.98
CA ILE A 56 -4.03 -8.76 -3.36
C ILE A 56 -5.05 -9.86 -3.68
N ASP A 57 -6.31 -9.48 -3.82
CA ASP A 57 -7.45 -10.40 -3.93
C ASP A 57 -8.47 -9.96 -5.01
N PRO A 58 -8.55 -10.67 -6.16
CA PRO A 58 -9.60 -10.45 -7.15
C PRO A 58 -11.02 -10.66 -6.62
N GLY A 59 -11.22 -11.55 -5.63
CA GLY A 59 -12.53 -11.85 -5.05
C GLY A 59 -13.13 -10.64 -4.34
N PHE A 60 -12.32 -9.93 -3.54
CA PHE A 60 -12.72 -8.67 -2.93
C PHE A 60 -13.15 -7.63 -3.97
N LEU A 61 -12.40 -7.47 -5.07
CA LEU A 61 -12.76 -6.51 -6.11
C LEU A 61 -14.03 -6.91 -6.87
N ALA A 62 -14.25 -8.21 -7.10
CA ALA A 62 -15.50 -8.71 -7.67
C ALA A 62 -16.71 -8.39 -6.76
N ASN A 63 -16.55 -8.53 -5.44
CA ASN A 63 -17.58 -8.10 -4.47
C ASN A 63 -17.83 -6.59 -4.55
N MET A 64 -16.77 -5.77 -4.59
CA MET A 64 -16.91 -4.31 -4.72
C MET A 64 -17.56 -3.89 -6.04
N GLN A 65 -17.28 -4.61 -7.13
CA GLN A 65 -17.92 -4.40 -8.41
C GLN A 65 -19.41 -4.75 -8.37
N ALA A 66 -19.79 -5.87 -7.77
CA ALA A 66 -21.20 -6.28 -7.61
C ALA A 66 -22.02 -5.27 -6.78
N ARG A 67 -21.34 -4.42 -6.01
CA ARG A 67 -21.92 -3.34 -5.18
C ARG A 67 -21.78 -1.96 -5.82
N CYS A 68 -21.41 -1.87 -7.10
CA CYS A 68 -21.22 -0.64 -7.86
C CYS A 68 -20.10 0.29 -7.35
N VAL A 69 -19.27 -0.11 -6.38
CA VAL A 69 -18.18 0.74 -5.86
C VAL A 69 -17.22 1.15 -6.97
N LEU A 70 -16.87 0.22 -7.86
CA LEU A 70 -15.91 0.48 -8.93
C LEU A 70 -16.41 1.52 -9.95
N GLU A 71 -17.71 1.76 -10.07
CA GLU A 71 -18.27 2.82 -10.93
C GLU A 71 -17.90 4.22 -10.42
N HIS A 72 -17.63 4.34 -9.12
CA HIS A 72 -17.26 5.60 -8.47
C HIS A 72 -15.75 5.83 -8.38
N MET A 73 -14.94 4.84 -8.74
CA MET A 73 -13.47 4.88 -8.65
C MET A 73 -12.84 5.05 -10.04
N ASP A 74 -11.78 5.84 -10.12
CA ASP A 74 -11.01 6.02 -11.35
C ASP A 74 -9.83 5.05 -11.41
N VAL A 75 -9.30 4.64 -10.25
CA VAL A 75 -8.09 3.85 -10.11
C VAL A 75 -8.28 2.75 -9.05
N LEU A 76 -7.69 1.58 -9.30
CA LEU A 76 -7.55 0.51 -8.32
C LEU A 76 -6.14 0.53 -7.74
N ALA A 77 -5.99 0.18 -6.47
CA ALA A 77 -4.67 0.09 -5.84
C ALA A 77 -4.46 -1.25 -5.14
N VAL A 78 -3.20 -1.68 -5.06
CA VAL A 78 -2.76 -2.91 -4.40
C VAL A 78 -1.51 -2.64 -3.58
N HIS A 79 -1.37 -3.36 -2.47
CA HIS A 79 -0.18 -3.34 -1.62
C HIS A 79 0.54 -4.69 -1.62
N GLY A 80 1.85 -4.69 -1.43
CA GLY A 80 2.60 -5.94 -1.34
C GLY A 80 3.95 -5.83 -0.63
N PHE A 81 4.19 -6.77 0.27
CA PHE A 81 5.34 -6.92 1.14
C PHE A 81 5.72 -8.41 1.23
N PRO A 82 6.13 -9.03 0.10
CA PRO A 82 6.38 -10.48 0.01
C PRO A 82 7.55 -10.98 0.85
N LEU A 83 8.44 -10.08 1.30
CA LEU A 83 9.55 -10.43 2.19
C LEU A 83 9.19 -10.32 3.68
N ASP A 84 8.00 -9.79 4.00
CA ASP A 84 7.66 -9.37 5.36
C ASP A 84 6.30 -9.91 5.82
N TRP A 85 5.23 -9.72 5.05
CA TRP A 85 3.86 -10.01 5.50
C TRP A 85 3.05 -10.89 4.55
N ASN A 86 3.39 -10.92 3.27
CA ASN A 86 2.63 -11.73 2.32
C ASN A 86 3.23 -13.13 2.13
N LEU A 87 2.36 -14.09 1.83
CA LEU A 87 2.71 -15.51 1.62
C LEU A 87 2.92 -15.82 0.13
N TRP A 88 3.72 -15.01 -0.55
CA TRP A 88 4.11 -15.19 -1.95
C TRP A 88 5.48 -14.54 -2.18
N GLN A 89 6.23 -15.00 -3.19
CA GLN A 89 7.59 -14.56 -3.47
C GLN A 89 7.61 -13.25 -4.27
N ILE A 90 8.62 -12.40 -4.06
CA ILE A 90 8.72 -11.10 -4.74
C ILE A 90 8.60 -11.19 -6.27
N ASP A 91 9.13 -12.25 -6.88
CA ASP A 91 9.08 -12.48 -8.33
C ASP A 91 7.67 -12.76 -8.87
N GLU A 92 6.70 -13.02 -8.00
CA GLU A 92 5.30 -13.20 -8.35
C GLU A 92 4.55 -11.86 -8.53
N TRP A 93 5.19 -10.71 -8.25
CA TRP A 93 4.59 -9.38 -8.45
C TRP A 93 3.89 -9.20 -9.82
N PRO A 94 4.54 -9.51 -10.97
CA PRO A 94 3.88 -9.41 -12.27
C PRO A 94 2.62 -10.29 -12.37
N HIS A 95 2.65 -11.48 -11.76
CA HIS A 95 1.49 -12.37 -11.73
C HIS A 95 0.36 -11.79 -10.86
N LYS A 96 0.68 -11.22 -9.69
CA LYS A 96 -0.31 -10.53 -8.84
C LYS A 96 -1.02 -9.38 -9.55
N LEU A 97 -0.27 -8.57 -10.31
CA LEU A 97 -0.88 -7.51 -11.12
C LEU A 97 -1.76 -8.09 -12.24
N ALA A 98 -1.32 -9.18 -12.88
CA ALA A 98 -2.09 -9.84 -13.93
C ALA A 98 -3.42 -10.42 -13.41
N GLN A 99 -3.44 -10.95 -12.19
CA GLN A 99 -4.67 -11.47 -11.56
C GLN A 99 -5.75 -10.38 -11.42
N ILE A 100 -5.37 -9.16 -11.05
CA ILE A 100 -6.33 -8.03 -10.97
C ILE A 100 -6.77 -7.60 -12.38
N ARG A 101 -5.82 -7.48 -13.31
CA ARG A 101 -6.09 -7.03 -14.68
C ARG A 101 -6.94 -7.99 -15.50
N ALA A 102 -6.92 -9.28 -15.17
CA ALA A 102 -7.74 -10.28 -15.85
C ALA A 102 -9.25 -10.00 -15.73
N HIS A 103 -9.66 -9.19 -14.74
CA HIS A 103 -11.06 -8.92 -14.45
C HIS A 103 -11.43 -7.43 -14.50
N HIS A 104 -10.45 -6.53 -14.66
CA HIS A 104 -10.67 -5.08 -14.58
C HIS A 104 -9.75 -4.28 -15.51
N ASP A 105 -10.32 -3.29 -16.21
CA ASP A 105 -9.60 -2.43 -17.17
C ASP A 105 -9.12 -1.09 -16.57
N LYS A 106 -9.44 -0.81 -15.31
CA LYS A 106 -9.05 0.45 -14.66
C LYS A 106 -7.53 0.52 -14.46
N PRO A 107 -6.93 1.73 -14.48
CA PRO A 107 -5.56 1.91 -14.04
C PRO A 107 -5.33 1.26 -12.67
N LEU A 108 -4.25 0.50 -12.55
CA LEU A 108 -3.86 -0.20 -11.34
C LEU A 108 -2.56 0.39 -10.81
N TRP A 109 -2.57 0.93 -9.60
CA TRP A 109 -1.39 1.48 -8.91
C TRP A 109 -0.89 0.53 -7.83
N VAL A 110 0.42 0.55 -7.59
CA VAL A 110 1.02 -0.08 -6.40
C VAL A 110 1.30 1.03 -5.41
N THR A 111 0.40 1.22 -4.45
CA THR A 111 0.44 2.39 -3.56
C THR A 111 1.21 2.17 -2.28
N GLU A 112 1.52 0.92 -1.98
CA GLU A 112 2.53 0.54 -0.99
C GLU A 112 3.26 -0.72 -1.43
N VAL A 113 4.58 -0.65 -1.45
CA VAL A 113 5.48 -1.80 -1.60
C VAL A 113 6.73 -1.53 -0.79
N GLY A 114 7.32 -2.55 -0.19
CA GLY A 114 8.54 -2.37 0.56
C GLY A 114 9.20 -3.68 0.97
N VAL A 115 10.39 -3.53 1.53
CA VAL A 115 11.16 -4.60 2.17
C VAL A 115 11.73 -4.06 3.47
N SER A 116 11.55 -4.80 4.56
CA SER A 116 12.14 -4.43 5.85
C SER A 116 13.64 -4.69 5.90
N SER A 117 14.37 -3.79 6.56
CA SER A 117 15.79 -3.94 6.88
C SER A 117 16.07 -4.62 8.23
N PHE A 118 15.06 -5.10 8.96
CA PHE A 118 15.17 -5.65 10.33
C PHE A 118 16.28 -6.72 10.51
N GLY A 119 16.60 -7.48 9.47
CA GLY A 119 17.69 -8.46 9.50
C GLY A 119 19.03 -7.98 8.92
N ALA A 120 18.99 -7.13 7.89
CA ALA A 120 20.16 -6.59 7.19
C ALA A 120 19.72 -5.48 6.23
N GLU A 121 20.48 -4.37 6.14
CA GLU A 121 20.17 -3.27 5.22
C GLU A 121 20.37 -3.66 3.76
N GLU A 122 21.28 -4.60 3.48
CA GLU A 122 21.54 -5.12 2.14
C GLU A 122 20.32 -5.81 1.53
N VAL A 123 19.47 -6.43 2.37
CA VAL A 123 18.22 -7.05 1.93
C VAL A 123 17.24 -6.00 1.43
N GLN A 124 17.12 -4.87 2.13
CA GLN A 124 16.30 -3.76 1.69
C GLN A 124 16.87 -3.11 0.42
N ALA A 125 18.19 -2.91 0.36
CA ALA A 125 18.87 -2.33 -0.81
C ALA A 125 18.64 -3.18 -2.08
N TRP A 126 18.79 -4.50 -1.97
CA TRP A 126 18.42 -5.44 -3.03
C TRP A 126 16.93 -5.38 -3.36
N GLY A 127 16.07 -5.31 -2.34
CA GLY A 127 14.61 -5.27 -2.46
C GLY A 127 14.10 -4.06 -3.22
N VAL A 128 14.76 -2.90 -3.09
CA VAL A 128 14.46 -1.69 -3.89
C VAL A 128 14.69 -1.94 -5.36
N ASP A 129 15.86 -2.44 -5.74
CA ASP A 129 16.21 -2.70 -7.14
C ASP A 129 15.29 -3.76 -7.76
N ARG A 130 15.03 -4.86 -7.01
CA ARG A 130 14.17 -5.93 -7.50
C ARG A 130 12.73 -5.48 -7.67
N THR A 131 12.20 -4.71 -6.71
CA THR A 131 10.87 -4.10 -6.82
C THR A 131 10.78 -3.17 -8.04
N ALA A 132 11.79 -2.33 -8.25
CA ALA A 132 11.84 -1.41 -9.39
C ALA A 132 11.83 -2.17 -10.73
N GLU A 133 12.67 -3.21 -10.88
CA GLU A 133 12.71 -4.09 -12.06
C GLU A 133 11.35 -4.75 -12.35
N LEU A 134 10.67 -5.19 -11.30
CA LEU A 134 9.41 -5.93 -11.41
C LEU A 134 8.20 -5.02 -11.65
N LEU A 135 8.19 -3.77 -11.16
CA LEU A 135 6.99 -2.94 -11.19
C LEU A 135 7.07 -1.74 -12.13
N ILE A 136 8.24 -1.12 -12.31
CA ILE A 136 8.36 0.06 -13.17
C ILE A 136 8.05 -0.32 -14.62
N GLY A 137 7.18 0.47 -15.26
CA GLY A 137 6.68 0.21 -16.61
C GLY A 137 5.58 -0.83 -16.68
N ARG A 138 5.31 -1.59 -15.60
CA ARG A 138 4.16 -2.49 -15.52
C ARG A 138 2.94 -1.82 -14.92
N THR A 139 3.10 -0.80 -14.07
CA THR A 139 2.01 0.01 -13.49
C THR A 139 2.34 1.50 -13.63
N PRO A 140 1.34 2.40 -13.75
CA PRO A 140 1.58 3.84 -13.87
C PRO A 140 2.24 4.49 -12.64
N ARG A 141 1.98 3.96 -11.44
CA ARG A 141 2.49 4.52 -10.18
C ARG A 141 2.88 3.40 -9.22
N VAL A 142 4.09 3.53 -8.66
CA VAL A 142 4.65 2.64 -7.64
C VAL A 142 5.16 3.50 -6.49
N TYR A 143 4.80 3.17 -5.27
CA TYR A 143 5.20 3.93 -4.08
C TYR A 143 5.87 3.03 -3.05
N TRP A 144 7.13 3.33 -2.74
CA TRP A 144 7.91 2.65 -1.72
C TRP A 144 7.45 3.08 -0.33
N TYR A 145 7.12 2.11 0.51
CA TYR A 145 6.85 2.30 1.93
C TYR A 145 8.09 1.83 2.73
N SER A 146 8.82 2.69 3.44
CA SER A 146 8.54 4.12 3.76
C SER A 146 9.78 5.01 3.63
N LEU A 147 9.62 6.33 3.85
CA LEU A 147 10.75 7.26 3.88
C LEU A 147 11.56 7.10 5.17
N TYR A 148 10.88 7.13 6.32
CA TYR A 148 11.49 7.01 7.64
C TYR A 148 11.11 5.69 8.30
N ASP A 149 12.03 5.17 9.10
CA ASP A 149 11.73 4.14 10.08
C ASP A 149 10.70 4.64 11.09
N LEU A 150 9.87 3.71 11.56
CA LEU A 150 8.93 4.01 12.62
C LEU A 150 9.71 4.17 13.94
N PRO A 151 9.40 5.19 14.76
CA PRO A 151 10.05 5.35 16.05
C PRO A 151 9.91 4.12 16.94
N SER A 152 11.02 3.65 17.50
CA SER A 152 11.01 2.45 18.35
C SER A 152 10.19 2.61 19.65
N ALA A 153 9.94 3.86 20.05
CA ALA A 153 9.10 4.20 21.20
C ALA A 153 7.59 4.08 20.91
N TRP A 154 7.19 3.91 19.65
CA TRP A 154 5.79 3.84 19.24
C TRP A 154 5.32 2.40 19.17
N GLU A 155 4.02 2.18 19.36
CA GLU A 155 3.41 0.89 19.02
C GLU A 155 3.12 0.85 17.51
N ALA A 156 3.39 -0.28 16.86
CA ALA A 156 2.95 -0.47 15.49
C ALA A 156 1.41 -0.57 15.44
N THR A 157 0.76 0.49 14.98
CA THR A 157 -0.70 0.71 15.01
C THR A 157 -1.54 -0.46 14.49
N THR A 158 -1.02 -1.23 13.55
CA THR A 158 -1.77 -2.29 12.85
C THR A 158 -1.45 -3.70 13.34
N ARG A 159 -0.51 -3.88 14.27
CA ARG A 159 0.03 -5.19 14.66
C ARG A 159 0.04 -5.43 16.16
N HIS A 160 -0.20 -6.68 16.55
CA HIS A 160 -0.15 -7.10 17.95
C HIS A 160 1.16 -7.86 18.25
N ARG A 161 1.98 -7.27 19.12
CA ARG A 161 3.36 -7.73 19.43
C ARG A 161 3.45 -9.22 19.77
N GLU A 162 2.57 -9.71 20.64
CA GLU A 162 2.59 -11.11 21.11
C GLU A 162 2.08 -12.10 20.05
N ALA A 163 1.20 -11.66 19.15
CA ALA A 163 0.55 -12.52 18.17
C ALA A 163 1.35 -12.67 16.86
N GLU A 164 2.24 -11.71 16.54
CA GLU A 164 2.90 -11.64 15.22
C GLU A 164 4.40 -11.97 15.23
N GLY A 165 4.99 -12.20 16.40
CA GLY A 165 6.39 -12.60 16.53
C GLY A 165 7.34 -11.61 15.86
N SER A 166 8.28 -12.10 15.05
CA SER A 166 9.28 -11.24 14.39
C SER A 166 8.69 -10.31 13.33
N SER A 167 7.50 -10.62 12.78
CA SER A 167 6.84 -9.76 11.80
C SER A 167 6.40 -8.42 12.37
N TYR A 168 6.16 -8.35 13.69
CA TYR A 168 5.89 -7.09 14.40
C TYR A 168 7.06 -6.12 14.26
N TYR A 169 8.29 -6.59 14.50
CA TYR A 169 9.47 -5.71 14.50
C TYR A 169 9.84 -5.20 13.11
N ARG A 170 9.49 -5.93 12.04
CA ARG A 170 9.75 -5.53 10.65
C ARG A 170 9.16 -4.16 10.29
N HIS A 171 8.02 -3.79 10.90
CA HIS A 171 7.35 -2.49 10.71
C HIS A 171 8.23 -1.30 11.07
N PHE A 172 9.16 -1.48 12.02
CA PHE A 172 10.03 -0.41 12.50
C PHE A 172 11.23 -0.13 11.57
N TYR A 173 11.46 -1.00 10.58
CA TYR A 173 12.68 -0.96 9.76
C TYR A 173 12.38 -0.83 8.26
N MET A 174 11.24 -0.22 7.91
CA MET A 174 10.77 -0.04 6.52
C MET A 174 11.33 1.23 5.84
N GLY A 175 11.89 2.16 6.61
CA GLY A 175 12.39 3.43 6.11
C GLY A 175 13.63 3.28 5.23
N LEU A 176 13.76 4.15 4.23
CA LEU A 176 15.02 4.43 3.54
C LEU A 176 15.98 5.25 4.42
N LEU A 177 15.41 5.99 5.36
CA LEU A 177 16.08 6.72 6.43
C LEU A 177 15.76 6.05 7.77
N ARG A 178 16.70 6.11 8.71
CA ARG A 178 16.45 5.73 10.11
C ARG A 178 15.58 6.79 10.78
N GLU A 179 15.15 6.49 12.01
CA GLU A 179 14.36 7.40 12.85
C GLU A 179 15.01 8.79 13.01
N ASP A 180 16.34 8.85 13.09
CA ASP A 180 17.13 10.08 13.22
C ASP A 180 17.41 10.80 11.88
N GLY A 181 16.87 10.28 10.77
CA GLY A 181 17.09 10.79 9.42
C GLY A 181 18.41 10.36 8.78
N SER A 182 19.24 9.57 9.47
CA SER A 182 20.47 9.03 8.85
C SER A 182 20.13 8.05 7.72
N PRO A 183 20.89 8.07 6.61
CA PRO A 183 20.57 7.26 5.44
C PRO A 183 20.91 5.79 5.66
N LYS A 184 20.06 4.90 5.13
CA LYS A 184 20.38 3.46 4.99
C LYS A 184 20.95 3.15 3.61
N ALA A 185 21.53 1.96 3.46
CA ALA A 185 22.07 1.47 2.18
C ALA A 185 21.04 1.54 1.03
N ALA A 186 19.75 1.35 1.33
CA ALA A 186 18.69 1.37 0.34
C ALA A 186 18.41 2.76 -0.27
N LEU A 187 18.76 3.86 0.42
CA LEU A 187 18.49 5.21 -0.07
C LEU A 187 19.20 5.50 -1.40
N GLU A 188 20.47 5.12 -1.51
CA GLU A 188 21.25 5.29 -2.74
C GLU A 188 20.66 4.47 -3.89
N ARG A 189 20.19 3.25 -3.61
CA ARG A 189 19.52 2.39 -4.59
C ARG A 189 18.21 3.01 -5.06
N PHE A 190 17.42 3.54 -4.13
CA PHE A 190 16.15 4.20 -4.42
C PHE A 190 16.34 5.42 -5.33
N ALA A 191 17.37 6.23 -5.07
CA ALA A 191 17.68 7.42 -5.86
C ALA A 191 17.91 7.12 -7.35
N CYS A 192 18.41 5.93 -7.70
CA CYS A 192 18.57 5.48 -9.09
C CYS A 192 17.24 5.26 -9.84
N HIS A 193 16.14 5.06 -9.11
CA HIS A 193 14.82 4.77 -9.68
C HIS A 193 13.84 5.93 -9.57
N ALA A 194 14.11 6.91 -8.71
CA ALA A 194 13.34 8.12 -8.61
C ALA A 194 13.37 8.93 -9.93
N PRO A 195 12.27 9.58 -10.35
CA PRO A 195 10.97 9.65 -9.68
C PRO A 195 10.02 8.51 -10.08
N ARG A 196 10.45 7.50 -10.86
CA ARG A 196 9.58 6.41 -11.33
C ARG A 196 9.12 5.49 -10.20
N LEU A 197 9.93 5.37 -9.16
CA LEU A 197 9.54 4.82 -7.86
C LEU A 197 9.32 6.00 -6.91
N GLY A 198 8.07 6.21 -6.50
CA GLY A 198 7.66 7.24 -5.55
C GLY A 198 7.81 6.78 -4.09
N VAL A 199 7.40 7.63 -3.16
CA VAL A 199 7.42 7.36 -1.71
C VAL A 199 6.00 7.37 -1.15
N CYS A 200 5.67 6.39 -0.32
CA CYS A 200 4.54 6.42 0.60
C CYS A 200 5.08 6.60 2.01
N GLN A 201 4.62 7.65 2.72
CA GLN A 201 4.95 7.89 4.11
C GLN A 201 3.66 8.15 4.88
N TRP A 202 3.46 7.37 5.94
CA TRP A 202 2.36 7.61 6.86
C TRP A 202 2.76 8.70 7.84
N PHE A 203 1.82 9.59 8.11
CA PHE A 203 1.93 10.64 9.12
C PHE A 203 0.59 10.72 9.85
N HIS A 204 0.63 11.11 11.11
CA HIS A 204 -0.60 11.40 11.83
C HIS A 204 -1.11 12.79 11.47
N PHE A 205 -2.42 13.00 11.59
CA PHE A 205 -2.96 14.35 11.56
C PHE A 205 -2.32 15.15 12.70
N GLU A 206 -1.77 16.32 12.38
CA GLU A 206 -0.96 17.16 13.29
C GLU A 206 0.41 16.58 13.68
N ASP A 207 0.95 15.63 12.92
CA ASP A 207 2.35 15.21 13.05
C ASP A 207 3.27 16.38 12.62
N HIS A 208 4.15 16.83 13.52
CA HIS A 208 5.02 18.00 13.32
C HIS A 208 6.33 17.69 12.56
N ARG A 209 6.53 16.45 12.14
CA ARG A 209 7.72 16.00 11.41
C ARG A 209 7.62 16.30 9.92
#